data_AF-A0A7Y5S5E9-F1
#
_entry.id   AF-A0A7Y5S5E9-F1
#
_cell.length_a   1.000
_cell.length_b   1.000
_cell.length_c   1.000
_cell.angle_alpha   90.00
_cell.angle_beta   90.00
_cell.angle_gamma   90.00
#
_symmetry.space_group_name_H-M   'P 1'
#
loop_
_entity.id
_entity.type
_entity.pdbx_description
1 polymer ?
#
loop_
_entity_poly.entity_id
_entity_poly.type
_entity_poly.pdbx_seq_one_letter_code
_entity_poly.pdbx_strand_id
1 'polypeptide(L)'
;MAKRINAYLLQARLSVALAICGAAFCVALALGVATAFDPDMGVIYRSGGPRHYAILVTTFIAFSASAIGFSIGLNSADRKTNPSPRLSWVGFFMNAGVLTATLCVFAFFWFMRWGVVE
;
A
#
# COMPACT_ATOMS: atom_id res chain seq x y z
N MET A 1 9.05 -8.99 31.68
CA MET A 1 8.06 -7.96 31.28
C MET A 1 8.63 -6.97 30.25
N ALA A 2 9.81 -6.38 30.48
CA ALA A 2 10.45 -5.40 29.59
C ALA A 2 10.59 -5.82 28.11
N LYS A 3 10.96 -7.08 27.82
CA LYS A 3 11.06 -7.59 26.43
C LYS A 3 9.74 -7.49 25.64
N ARG A 4 8.58 -7.67 26.30
CA ARG A 4 7.26 -7.57 25.63
C ARG A 4 6.87 -6.13 25.34
N ILE A 5 7.22 -5.18 26.22
CA ILE A 5 6.98 -3.75 26.04
C ILE A 5 7.78 -3.23 24.83
N ASN A 6 9.05 -3.61 24.72
CA ASN A 6 9.89 -3.25 23.57
C ASN A 6 9.39 -3.85 22.25
N ALA A 7 8.82 -5.06 22.29
CA ALA A 7 8.24 -5.70 21.10
C ALA A 7 7.03 -4.92 20.55
N TYR A 8 6.14 -4.41 21.40
CA TYR A 8 5.00 -3.61 20.94
C TYR A 8 5.40 -2.24 20.40
N LEU A 9 6.39 -1.60 21.03
CA LEU A 9 6.95 -0.35 20.51
C LEU A 9 7.58 -0.57 19.12
N LEU A 10 8.31 -1.67 18.95
CA LEU A 10 8.89 -2.05 17.67
C LEU A 10 7.80 -2.32 16.63
N GLN A 11 6.75 -3.06 16.98
CA GLN A 11 5.59 -3.32 16.10
C GLN A 11 4.92 -2.01 15.65
N ALA A 12 4.69 -1.07 16.57
CA ALA A 12 4.10 0.23 16.24
C ALA A 12 4.97 1.02 15.25
N ARG A 13 6.29 1.04 15.47
CA ARG A 13 7.25 1.70 14.57
C ARG A 13 7.32 1.00 13.20
N LEU A 14 7.33 -0.33 13.18
CA LEU A 14 7.33 -1.11 11.94
C LEU A 14 6.04 -0.89 11.14
N SER A 15 4.88 -0.82 11.80
CA SER A 15 3.61 -0.50 11.14
C SER A 15 3.66 0.85 10.43
N VAL A 16 4.18 1.89 11.10
CA VAL A 16 4.36 3.22 10.48
C VAL A 16 5.39 3.19 9.34
N ALA A 17 6.52 2.51 9.52
CA ALA A 17 7.53 2.39 8.48
C ALA A 17 6.99 1.67 7.23
N LEU A 18 6.20 0.61 7.42
CA LEU A 18 5.50 -0.11 6.35
C LEU A 18 4.45 0.77 5.67
N ALA A 19 3.76 1.65 6.42
CA ALA A 19 2.83 2.60 5.82
C ALA A 19 3.55 3.60 4.91
N ILE A 20 4.70 4.13 5.33
CA ILE A 20 5.52 5.05 4.51
C ILE A 20 6.03 4.34 3.25
N CYS A 21 6.55 3.12 3.41
CA CYS A 21 7.01 2.30 2.29
C CYS A 21 5.86 2.02 1.30
N GLY A 22 4.72 1.53 1.80
CA GLY A 22 3.53 1.30 0.98
C GLY A 22 3.03 2.58 0.29
N ALA A 23 3.05 3.72 0.99
CA ALA A 23 2.65 5.00 0.42
C ALA A 23 3.56 5.42 -0.73
N ALA A 24 4.88 5.26 -0.59
CA ALA A 24 5.83 5.57 -1.66
C ALA A 24 5.57 4.72 -2.92
N PHE A 25 5.34 3.42 -2.77
CA PHE A 25 4.98 2.55 -3.89
C PHE A 25 3.59 2.85 -4.45
N CYS A 26 2.60 3.22 -3.60
CA CYS A 26 1.28 3.65 -4.05
C CYS A 26 1.35 4.93 -4.89
N VAL A 27 2.21 5.89 -4.52
CA VAL A 27 2.45 7.10 -5.31
C VAL A 27 3.11 6.75 -6.64
N ALA A 28 4.13 5.88 -6.64
CA ALA A 28 4.76 5.42 -7.87
C ALA A 28 3.76 4.71 -8.80
N LEU A 29 2.87 3.89 -8.24
CA LEU A 29 1.78 3.24 -8.97
C LEU A 29 0.84 4.28 -9.59
N ALA A 30 0.37 5.24 -8.79
CA ALA A 30 -0.52 6.31 -9.26
C ALA A 30 0.09 7.13 -10.39
N LEU A 31 1.37 7.50 -10.28
CA LEU A 31 2.10 8.20 -11.34
C LEU A 31 2.27 7.33 -12.59
N GLY A 32 2.57 6.04 -12.42
CA GLY A 32 2.70 5.10 -13.54
C GLY A 32 1.40 4.90 -14.33
N VAL A 33 0.26 4.93 -13.64
CA VAL A 33 -1.07 4.87 -14.26
C VAL A 33 -1.44 6.21 -14.89
N ALA A 34 -1.25 7.32 -14.18
CA ALA A 34 -1.61 8.67 -14.65
C ALA A 34 -0.82 9.10 -15.89
N THR A 35 0.47 8.75 -15.97
CA THR A 35 1.31 9.06 -17.16
C THR A 35 0.95 8.24 -18.39
N ALA A 36 0.14 7.19 -18.23
CA ALA A 36 -0.35 6.34 -19.30
C ALA A 36 -1.83 6.59 -19.62
N PHE A 37 -2.48 7.51 -18.91
CA PHE A 37 -3.90 7.78 -19.05
C PHE A 37 -4.17 8.79 -20.16
N ASP A 38 -5.01 8.39 -21.10
CA ASP A 38 -5.62 9.20 -22.13
C ASP A 38 -7.14 9.32 -21.81
N PRO A 39 -7.73 10.52 -21.77
CA PRO A 39 -9.16 10.69 -21.45
C PRO A 39 -10.11 9.98 -22.42
N ASP A 40 -9.71 9.84 -23.69
CA ASP A 40 -10.54 9.29 -24.75
C ASP A 40 -10.36 7.77 -24.87
N MET A 41 -9.14 7.28 -24.62
CA MET A 41 -8.78 5.86 -24.79
C MET A 41 -8.55 5.10 -23.47
N GLY A 42 -8.59 5.76 -22.32
CA GLY A 42 -8.26 5.17 -21.03
C GLY A 42 -6.75 4.99 -20.81
N VAL A 43 -6.36 4.02 -20.01
CA VAL A 43 -4.94 3.75 -19.74
C VAL A 43 -4.36 2.94 -20.89
N ILE A 44 -3.46 3.55 -21.67
CA ILE A 44 -2.80 2.95 -22.82
C ILE A 44 -1.54 2.21 -22.37
N TYR A 45 -1.52 0.89 -22.57
CA TYR A 45 -0.37 0.05 -22.28
C TYR A 45 -0.35 -1.18 -23.20
N ARG A 46 0.86 -1.69 -23.44
CA ARG A 46 1.07 -2.97 -24.12
C ARG A 46 0.82 -4.12 -23.15
N SER A 47 -0.11 -5.00 -23.49
CA SER A 47 -0.31 -6.24 -22.71
C SER A 47 0.97 -7.07 -22.72
N GLY A 48 1.43 -7.49 -21.55
CA GLY A 48 2.72 -8.19 -21.39
C GLY A 48 3.97 -7.31 -21.58
N GLY A 49 3.81 -5.99 -21.76
CA GLY A 49 4.93 -5.06 -21.81
C GLY A 49 5.53 -4.77 -20.43
N PRO A 50 6.72 -4.15 -20.38
CA PRO A 50 7.42 -3.84 -19.13
C PRO A 50 6.60 -2.93 -18.21
N ARG A 51 5.82 -1.99 -18.76
CA ARG A 51 4.92 -1.12 -17.97
C ARG A 51 3.81 -1.91 -17.27
N HIS A 52 3.23 -2.91 -17.94
CA HIS A 52 2.20 -3.75 -17.33
C HIS A 52 2.76 -4.50 -16.12
N TYR A 53 3.91 -5.16 -16.27
CA TYR A 53 4.58 -5.85 -15.17
C TYR A 53 5.02 -4.90 -14.06
N ALA A 54 5.51 -3.70 -14.40
CA ALA A 54 5.84 -2.69 -13.41
C ALA A 54 4.63 -2.29 -12.56
N ILE A 55 3.46 -2.09 -13.17
CA ILE A 55 2.20 -1.79 -12.46
C ILE A 55 1.82 -2.95 -11.53
N LEU A 56 1.86 -4.20 -12.01
CA LEU A 56 1.53 -5.38 -11.20
C LEU A 56 2.48 -5.55 -10.01
N VAL A 57 3.79 -5.45 -10.22
CA VAL A 57 4.80 -5.59 -9.17
C VAL A 57 4.69 -4.46 -8.15
N THR A 58 4.51 -3.21 -8.62
CA THR A 58 4.35 -2.04 -7.74
C THR A 58 3.08 -2.17 -6.89
N THR A 59 1.98 -2.61 -7.50
CA THR A 59 0.73 -2.91 -6.78
C THR A 59 0.94 -3.98 -5.72
N PHE A 60 1.61 -5.09 -6.08
CA PHE A 60 1.88 -6.19 -5.15
C PHE A 60 2.72 -5.75 -3.96
N ILE A 61 3.76 -4.94 -4.18
CA ILE A 61 4.62 -4.40 -3.12
C ILE A 61 3.84 -3.44 -2.21
N ALA A 62 3.12 -2.47 -2.78
CA ALA A 62 2.33 -1.52 -2.02
C ALA A 62 1.26 -2.22 -1.18
N PHE A 63 0.52 -3.14 -1.80
CA PHE A 63 -0.52 -3.93 -1.14
C PHE A 63 0.06 -4.78 -0.01
N SER A 64 1.15 -5.52 -0.25
CA SER A 64 1.74 -6.41 0.75
C SER A 64 2.31 -5.62 1.92
N ALA A 65 3.04 -4.53 1.66
CA ALA A 65 3.58 -3.67 2.71
C ALA A 65 2.45 -3.10 3.59
N SER A 66 1.39 -2.57 2.97
CA SER A 66 0.27 -2.01 3.70
C SER A 66 -0.59 -3.05 4.42
N ALA A 67 -0.81 -4.22 3.84
CA ALA A 67 -1.58 -5.30 4.48
C ALA A 67 -0.84 -5.86 5.71
N ILE A 68 0.48 -6.05 5.62
CA ILE A 68 1.32 -6.46 6.75
C ILE A 68 1.34 -5.35 7.81
N GLY A 69 1.56 -4.10 7.41
CA GLY A 69 1.59 -2.95 8.32
C GLY A 69 0.25 -2.73 9.04
N PHE A 70 -0.86 -2.91 8.34
CA PHE A 70 -2.22 -2.87 8.88
C PHE A 70 -2.42 -3.95 9.95
N SER A 71 -2.05 -5.20 9.63
CA SER A 71 -2.20 -6.34 10.55
C SER A 71 -1.36 -6.17 11.82
N ILE A 72 -0.13 -5.66 11.68
CA ILE A 72 0.74 -5.35 12.82
C ILE A 72 0.15 -4.22 13.67
N GLY A 73 -0.32 -3.14 13.04
CA GLY A 73 -0.93 -2.00 13.74
C GLY A 73 -2.19 -2.39 14.52
N LEU A 74 -3.05 -3.21 13.90
CA LEU A 74 -4.26 -3.73 14.55
C LEU A 74 -3.93 -4.62 15.76
N ASN A 75 -2.99 -5.55 15.62
CA ASN A 75 -2.61 -6.47 16.69
C ASN A 75 -1.93 -5.76 17.88
N SER A 76 -1.26 -4.63 17.66
CA SER A 76 -0.62 -3.86 18.73
C SER A 76 -1.54 -2.80 19.35
N ALA A 77 -2.51 -2.25 18.61
CA ALA A 77 -3.36 -1.15 19.06
C ALA A 77 -4.30 -1.51 20.23
N ASP A 78 -4.84 -2.73 20.24
CA ASP A 78 -5.84 -3.14 21.25
C ASP A 78 -5.22 -3.71 22.54
N ARG A 79 -3.89 -3.77 22.63
CA ARG A 79 -3.24 -4.38 23.78
C ARG A 79 -3.02 -3.40 24.92
N LYS A 80 -3.59 -3.71 26.09
CA LYS A 80 -3.42 -2.96 27.36
C LYS A 80 -1.96 -2.77 27.80
N THR A 81 -1.04 -3.62 27.33
CA THR A 81 0.39 -3.56 27.65
C THR A 81 1.21 -2.72 26.68
N ASN A 82 0.59 -2.11 25.67
CA ASN A 82 1.27 -1.28 24.70
C ASN A 82 1.56 0.11 25.32
N PRO A 83 2.83 0.55 25.39
CA PRO A 83 3.17 1.86 25.93
C PRO A 83 2.74 3.02 25.01
N SER A 84 2.47 2.76 23.72
CA SER A 84 2.15 3.78 22.72
C SER A 84 0.96 3.39 21.81
N PRO A 85 -0.25 3.21 22.38
CA PRO A 85 -1.42 2.79 21.62
C PRO A 85 -1.79 3.80 20.52
N ARG A 86 -1.59 5.10 20.76
CA ARG A 86 -1.79 6.15 19.73
C ARG A 86 -0.95 5.91 18.49
N LEU A 87 0.32 5.53 18.64
CA LEU A 87 1.21 5.29 17.50
C LEU A 87 0.78 4.05 16.71
N SER A 88 0.28 3.02 17.40
CA SER A 88 -0.27 1.82 16.74
C SER A 88 -1.53 2.12 15.94
N TRP A 89 -2.42 2.96 16.47
CA TRP A 89 -3.60 3.44 15.73
C TRP A 89 -3.22 4.29 14.52
N VAL A 90 -2.23 5.16 14.65
CA VAL A 90 -1.70 5.94 13.52
C VAL A 90 -1.17 5.00 12.43
N GLY A 91 -0.33 4.02 12.80
CA GLY A 91 0.16 3.01 11.86
C GLY A 91 -0.98 2.24 11.18
N PHE A 92 -1.98 1.81 11.95
CA PHE A 92 -3.18 1.13 11.45
C PHE A 92 -3.93 1.97 10.40
N PHE A 93 -4.32 3.20 10.73
CA PHE A 93 -5.09 4.06 9.83
C PHE A 93 -4.29 4.50 8.60
N MET A 94 -2.99 4.78 8.76
CA MET A 94 -2.12 5.08 7.62
C MET A 94 -2.05 3.90 6.65
N ASN A 95 -1.83 2.68 7.16
CA ASN A 95 -1.80 1.49 6.31
C ASN A 95 -3.16 1.22 5.65
N ALA A 96 -4.28 1.39 6.38
CA ALA A 96 -5.62 1.24 5.82
C ALA A 96 -5.87 2.23 4.67
N GLY A 97 -5.47 3.48 4.84
CA GLY A 97 -5.57 4.51 3.81
C GLY A 97 -4.75 4.17 2.57
N VAL A 98 -3.48 3.76 2.76
CA VAL A 98 -2.60 3.36 1.65
C VAL A 98 -3.12 2.10 0.94
N LEU A 99 -3.60 1.11 1.69
CA LEU A 99 -4.19 -0.10 1.13
C LEU A 99 -5.41 0.24 0.27
N THR A 100 -6.29 1.09 0.78
CA THR A 100 -7.49 1.55 0.06
C THR A 100 -7.09 2.31 -1.21
N ALA A 101 -6.15 3.26 -1.12
CA ALA A 101 -5.66 4.02 -2.27
C ALA A 101 -5.02 3.11 -3.32
N THR A 102 -4.20 2.14 -2.90
CA THR A 102 -3.57 1.16 -3.80
C THR A 102 -4.63 0.36 -4.55
N LEU A 103 -5.67 -0.13 -3.86
CA LEU A 103 -6.77 -0.85 -4.47
C LEU A 103 -7.59 0.03 -5.41
N CYS A 104 -7.86 1.29 -5.06
CA CYS A 104 -8.56 2.22 -5.93
C CYS A 104 -7.78 2.51 -7.22
N VAL A 105 -6.48 2.78 -7.13
CA VAL A 105 -5.62 3.03 -8.30
C VAL A 105 -5.50 1.78 -9.15
N PHE A 106 -5.33 0.60 -8.54
CA PHE A 106 -5.27 -0.66 -9.27
C PHE A 106 -6.60 -1.01 -9.93
N ALA A 107 -7.74 -0.81 -9.26
CA ALA A 107 -9.06 -1.00 -9.84
C ALA A 107 -9.29 -0.04 -11.01
N PHE A 108 -8.94 1.24 -10.84
CA PHE A 108 -8.99 2.22 -11.93
C PHE A 108 -8.15 1.76 -13.13
N PHE A 109 -6.91 1.36 -12.89
CA PHE A 109 -6.07 0.75 -13.92
C PHE A 109 -6.82 -0.42 -14.56
N TRP A 110 -7.26 -1.42 -13.79
CA TRP A 110 -7.86 -2.64 -14.30
C TRP A 110 -9.10 -2.43 -15.18
N PHE A 111 -9.95 -1.47 -14.83
CA PHE A 111 -11.18 -1.16 -15.57
C PHE A 111 -10.96 -0.20 -16.73
N MET A 112 -10.03 0.74 -16.61
CA MET A 112 -9.70 1.70 -17.68
C MET A 112 -8.60 1.19 -18.61
N ARG A 113 -8.12 -0.04 -18.41
CA ARG A 113 -7.04 -0.63 -19.20
C ARG A 113 -7.53 -0.85 -20.63
N TRP A 114 -7.00 -0.09 -21.57
CA TRP A 114 -7.19 -0.37 -22.99
C TRP A 114 -5.99 -1.14 -23.50
N GLY A 115 -6.12 -2.47 -23.50
CA GLY A 115 -5.07 -3.37 -23.96
C GLY A 115 -5.00 -3.33 -25.48
N VAL A 116 -4.00 -2.64 -26.04
CA VAL A 116 -3.64 -2.82 -27.45
C VAL A 116 -2.98 -4.20 -27.55
N VAL A 117 -3.72 -5.16 -28.10
CA VAL A 117 -3.21 -6.49 -28.44
C VAL A 117 -2.63 -6.37 -29.84
N GLU A 118 -1.32 -6.17 -29.94
CA GLU A 118 -0.55 -6.47 -31.15
C GLU A 118 -0.01 -7.90 -31.06
#